data_AF-A0A829CAF5-F1
#
_entry.id   AF-A0A829CAF5-F1
#
_cell.length_a   1.000
_cell.length_b   1.000
_cell.length_c   1.000
_cell.angle_alpha   90.00
_cell.angle_beta   90.00
_cell.angle_gamma   90.00
#
_symmetry.space_group_name_H-M   'P 1'
#
loop_
_entity.id
_entity.type
_entity.pdbx_description
1 polymer ?
#
loop_
_entity_poly.entity_id
_entity_poly.type
_entity_poly.pdbx_seq_one_letter_code
_entity_poly.pdbx_strand_id
1 'polypeptide(L)'
;MARSNSATLGARPQLAVTFRNGWQWATVEGRAQLVGPDDPRPWLVDGERLRLLLREVFTAAGGTHDDWDEYDRVMAQEQRAVVLITPTRIYSNG
;
A
#
# COMPACT_ATOMS: atom_id res chain seq x y z
N MET A 1 -8.83 10.84 5.08
CA MET A 1 -7.67 10.49 5.91
C MET A 1 -7.96 9.18 6.63
N ALA A 2 -7.67 8.03 6.02
CA ALA A 2 -7.75 6.75 6.71
C ALA A 2 -6.52 6.65 7.60
N ARG A 3 -6.70 6.51 8.92
CA ARG A 3 -5.59 6.28 9.85
C ARG A 3 -5.22 4.80 9.76
N SER A 4 -4.19 4.47 8.99
CA SER A 4 -3.66 3.10 8.96
C SER A 4 -2.71 2.90 10.14
N ASN A 5 -3.13 2.10 11.13
CA ASN A 5 -2.27 1.66 12.23
C ASN A 5 -1.78 0.24 11.93
N SER A 6 -0.47 0.07 11.77
CA SER A 6 0.20 -1.20 11.45
C SER A 6 -0.12 -2.30 12.48
N ALA A 7 -0.30 -1.94 13.76
CA ALA A 7 -0.67 -2.89 14.81
C ALA A 7 -2.09 -3.47 14.63
N THR A 8 -3.02 -2.71 14.05
CA THR A 8 -4.40 -3.16 13.83
C THR A 8 -4.49 -4.19 12.71
N LEU A 9 -3.68 -4.03 11.65
CA LEU A 9 -3.65 -4.92 10.48
C LEU A 9 -3.15 -6.32 10.81
N GLY A 10 -2.22 -6.47 11.76
CA GLY A 10 -1.73 -7.78 12.20
C GLY A 10 -2.79 -8.62 12.94
N ALA A 11 -3.68 -7.97 13.69
CA ALA A 11 -4.69 -8.66 14.51
C ALA A 11 -6.06 -8.78 13.82
N ARG A 12 -6.39 -7.86 12.91
CA ARG A 12 -7.67 -7.83 12.18
C ARG A 12 -7.42 -7.39 10.73
N PRO A 13 -7.29 -8.35 9.80
CA PRO A 13 -6.98 -8.02 8.41
C PRO A 13 -8.17 -7.46 7.64
N GLN A 14 -9.40 -7.45 8.20
CA GLN A 14 -10.51 -6.79 7.53
C GLN A 14 -10.34 -5.27 7.58
N LEU A 15 -10.30 -4.64 6.41
CA LEU A 15 -10.19 -3.19 6.29
C LEU A 15 -11.09 -2.65 5.18
N ALA A 16 -11.55 -1.40 5.35
CA ALA A 16 -12.24 -0.62 4.34
C ALA A 16 -11.40 0.63 4.01
N VAL A 17 -11.08 0.84 2.73
CA VAL A 17 -10.45 2.07 2.23
C VAL A 17 -11.43 2.81 1.35
N THR A 18 -11.68 4.08 1.68
CA THR A 18 -12.49 4.97 0.84
C THR A 18 -11.61 6.00 0.15
N PHE A 19 -11.68 6.03 -1.17
CA PHE A 19 -11.10 7.05 -2.03
C PHE A 19 -12.20 8.07 -2.41
N ARG A 20 -11.86 9.36 -2.43
CA ARG A 20 -12.81 10.44 -2.76
C ARG A 20 -12.17 11.45 -3.71
N ASN A 21 -12.89 11.83 -4.75
CA ASN A 21 -12.57 12.93 -5.65
C ASN A 21 -13.82 13.81 -5.86
N GLY A 22 -13.82 15.02 -5.29
CA GLY A 22 -15.01 15.88 -5.29
C GLY A 22 -16.20 15.25 -4.55
N TRP A 23 -17.32 15.06 -5.25
CA TRP A 23 -18.51 14.38 -4.72
C TRP A 23 -18.45 12.86 -4.91
N GLN A 24 -17.59 12.36 -5.80
CA GLN A 24 -17.47 10.94 -6.10
C GLN A 24 -16.62 10.23 -5.04
N TRP A 25 -17.05 9.06 -4.62
CA TRP A 25 -16.30 8.18 -3.74
C TRP A 25 -16.44 6.72 -4.14
N ALA A 26 -15.41 5.94 -3.82
CA ALA A 26 -15.41 4.49 -3.94
C ALA A 26 -14.78 3.90 -2.67
N THR A 27 -15.44 2.90 -2.10
CA THR A 27 -14.96 2.14 -0.95
C THR A 27 -14.62 0.73 -1.36
N VAL A 28 -13.42 0.29 -0.97
CA VAL A 28 -12.95 -1.08 -1.12
C VAL A 28 -12.88 -1.70 0.26
N GLU A 29 -13.70 -2.72 0.50
CA GLU A 29 -13.59 -3.61 1.64
C GLU A 29 -12.81 -4.85 1.23
N GLY A 30 -11.96 -5.36 2.12
CA GLY A 30 -11.19 -6.54 1.81
C GLY A 30 -10.28 -6.99 2.94
N ARG A 31 -9.47 -8.00 2.62
CA ARG A 31 -8.38 -8.45 3.49
C ARG A 31 -7.12 -7.70 3.14
N ALA A 32 -6.61 -6.93 4.08
CA ALA A 32 -5.36 -6.20 3.96
C ALA A 32 -4.17 -7.06 4.40
N GLN A 33 -3.06 -6.89 3.71
CA GLN A 33 -1.74 -7.41 4.04
C GLN A 33 -0.76 -6.24 4.03
N LEU A 34 -0.04 -6.06 5.13
CA LEU A 34 1.06 -5.10 5.18
C LEU A 34 2.33 -5.81 4.73
N VAL A 35 3.08 -5.19 3.83
CA VAL A 35 4.32 -5.72 3.26
C VAL A 35 5.39 -4.66 3.44
N GLY A 36 6.38 -4.94 4.27
CA GLY A 36 7.43 -3.98 4.63
C GLY A 36 8.76 -4.66 4.89
N PRO A 37 9.81 -3.88 5.20
CA PRO A 37 11.16 -4.40 5.38
C PRO A 37 11.28 -5.44 6.51
N ASP A 38 10.43 -5.36 7.53
CA ASP A 38 10.38 -6.29 8.66
C ASP A 38 9.42 -7.48 8.47
N ASP A 39 8.84 -7.65 7.28
CA ASP A 39 7.85 -8.71 6.97
C ASP A 39 8.38 -9.69 5.90
N PRO A 40 9.31 -10.59 6.27
CA PRO A 40 9.87 -11.56 5.33
C PRO A 40 8.78 -12.52 4.85
N ARG A 41 8.58 -12.59 3.53
CA ARG A 41 7.63 -13.50 2.88
C ARG A 41 8.33 -14.40 1.89
N PRO A 42 7.78 -15.60 1.57
CA PRO A 42 8.40 -16.51 0.61
C PRO A 42 8.64 -15.91 -0.78
N TRP A 43 7.85 -14.90 -1.16
CA TRP A 43 7.96 -14.17 -2.43
C TRP A 43 8.68 -12.81 -2.30
N LEU A 44 9.04 -12.41 -1.08
CA LEU A 44 9.72 -11.16 -0.72
C LEU A 44 10.97 -11.50 0.09
N VAL A 45 11.91 -12.18 -0.56
CA VAL A 45 13.09 -12.76 0.08
C VAL A 45 14.24 -11.75 0.15
N ASP A 46 14.21 -10.70 -0.68
CA ASP A 46 15.21 -9.64 -0.74
C ASP A 46 14.59 -8.23 -0.74
N GLY A 47 15.40 -7.25 -0.36
CA GLY A 47 15.00 -5.84 -0.34
C GLY A 47 14.77 -5.25 -1.74
N GLU A 48 15.33 -5.88 -2.78
CA GLU A 48 15.17 -5.49 -4.17
C GLU A 48 13.73 -5.67 -4.64
N ARG A 49 13.08 -6.78 -4.27
CA ARG A 49 11.68 -7.01 -4.60
C ARG A 49 10.75 -6.02 -3.90
N LEU A 50 11.05 -5.64 -2.65
CA LEU A 50 10.28 -4.61 -1.93
C LEU A 50 10.43 -3.23 -2.59
N ARG A 51 11.66 -2.87 -2.99
CA ARG A 51 11.97 -1.63 -3.72
C ARG A 51 11.13 -1.51 -5.00
N LEU A 52 11.12 -2.57 -5.82
CA LEU A 52 10.33 -2.60 -7.05
C LEU A 52 8.82 -2.52 -6.78
N LEU A 53 8.32 -3.19 -5.76
CA LEU A 53 6.90 -3.14 -5.38
C LEU A 53 6.47 -1.74 -4.94
N LEU A 54 7.31 -1.03 -4.18
CA LEU A 54 7.05 0.35 -3.78
C LEU A 54 6.94 1.28 -4.99
N ARG A 55 7.87 1.15 -5.96
CA ARG A 55 7.82 1.90 -7.22
C ARG A 55 6.56 1.58 -8.04
N GLU A 56 6.19 0.30 -8.13
CA GLU A 56 4.99 -0.15 -8.84
C GLU A 56 3.72 0.49 -8.26
N VAL A 57 3.57 0.42 -6.93
CA VAL A 57 2.40 1.01 -6.24
C VAL A 57 2.36 2.52 -6.38
N PHE A 58 3.51 3.19 -6.26
CA PHE A 58 3.58 4.65 -6.44
C PHE A 58 3.18 5.07 -7.86
N THR A 59 3.68 4.36 -8.88
CA THR A 59 3.35 4.62 -10.28
C THR A 59 1.87 4.32 -10.57
N ALA A 60 1.35 3.21 -10.06
CA ALA A 60 -0.06 2.84 -10.20
C ALA A 60 -1.01 3.84 -9.52
N ALA A 61 -0.55 4.51 -8.46
CA ALA A 61 -1.28 5.62 -7.82
C ALA A 61 -1.19 6.95 -8.60
N GLY A 62 -0.54 6.97 -9.77
CA GLY A 62 -0.34 8.15 -10.61
C GLY A 62 0.87 9.00 -10.23
N GLY A 63 1.73 8.49 -9.34
CA GLY A 63 3.00 9.13 -9.02
C GLY A 63 3.98 9.05 -10.19
N THR A 64 4.73 10.13 -10.41
CA THR A 64 5.85 10.19 -11.35
C THR A 64 7.09 10.66 -10.60
N HIS A 65 8.25 10.15 -10.97
CA HIS A 65 9.51 10.52 -10.34
C HIS A 65 10.64 10.52 -11.37
N ASP A 66 11.47 11.55 -11.34
CA ASP A 66 12.60 11.71 -12.27
C ASP A 66 13.90 11.10 -11.71
N ASP A 67 14.00 10.99 -10.38
CA ASP A 67 15.14 10.39 -9.66
C ASP A 67 14.70 9.19 -8.82
N TRP A 68 14.63 8.02 -9.44
CA TRP A 68 14.17 6.83 -8.74
C TRP A 68 15.15 6.27 -7.70
N ASP A 69 16.43 6.65 -7.78
CA ASP A 69 17.44 6.19 -6.82
C ASP A 69 17.27 6.93 -5.50
N GLU A 70 16.97 8.23 -5.56
CA GLU A 70 16.58 9.02 -4.38
C GLU A 70 15.28 8.49 -3.76
N TYR A 71 14.27 8.18 -4.59
CA TYR A 71 13.02 7.58 -4.13
C TYR A 71 13.27 6.30 -3.32
N ASP A 72 14.09 5.38 -3.85
CA ASP A 72 14.38 4.13 -3.17
C ASP A 72 15.12 4.33 -1.86
N ARG A 73 16.10 5.24 -1.85
CA ARG A 73 16.88 5.57 -0.66
C ARG A 73 15.96 6.08 0.45
N VAL A 74 15.07 7.01 0.13
CA VAL A 74 14.12 7.57 1.10
C VAL A 74 13.16 6.49 1.60
N MET A 75 12.58 5.68 0.70
CA MET A 75 11.64 4.62 1.09
C MET A 75 12.28 3.58 2.01
N ALA A 76 13.54 3.22 1.74
CA ALA A 76 14.31 2.31 2.59
C ALA A 76 14.66 2.95 3.95
N GLN A 77 15.13 4.20 3.95
CA GLN A 77 15.49 4.92 5.19
C GLN A 77 14.28 5.12 6.10
N GLU A 78 13.12 5.39 5.53
CA GLU A 78 11.87 5.59 6.27
C GLU A 78 11.10 4.30 6.58
N GLN A 79 11.66 3.13 6.25
CA GLN A 79 11.06 1.82 6.49
C GLN A 79 9.62 1.72 5.94
N ARG A 80 9.42 2.23 4.73
CA ARG A 80 8.08 2.32 4.11
C ARG A 80 7.55 0.94 3.74
N ALA A 81 6.24 0.80 3.85
CA ALA A 81 5.53 -0.45 3.63
C ALA A 81 4.35 -0.23 2.68
N VAL A 82 3.99 -1.29 1.97
CA VAL A 82 2.84 -1.35 1.08
C VAL A 82 1.68 -2.04 1.78
N VAL A 83 0.48 -1.50 1.62
CA VAL A 83 -0.77 -2.17 2.03
C VAL A 83 -1.42 -2.75 0.79
N LEU A 84 -1.41 -4.08 0.69
CA LEU A 84 -2.10 -4.82 -0.37
C LEU A 84 -3.48 -5.23 0.14
N ILE A 85 -4.52 -4.99 -0.65
CA ILE A 85 -5.89 -5.35 -0.28
C ILE A 85 -6.42 -6.34 -1.30
N THR A 86 -6.85 -7.51 -0.85
CA THR A 86 -7.67 -8.42 -1.65
C THR A 86 -9.13 -7.99 -1.49
N PRO A 87 -9.76 -7.37 -2.51
CA PRO A 87 -11.11 -6.84 -2.38
C PRO A 87 -12.13 -7.96 -2.18
N THR A 88 -13.02 -7.79 -1.23
CA THR A 88 -14.23 -8.61 -1.05
C THR A 88 -15.48 -7.88 -1.49
N ARG A 89 -15.48 -6.54 -1.41
CA ARG A 89 -16.59 -5.71 -1.84
C ARG A 89 -16.08 -4.35 -2.30
N ILE A 90 -16.63 -3.87 -3.41
CA ILE A 90 -16.38 -2.52 -3.93
C ILE A 90 -17.73 -1.84 -4.13
N TYR A 91 -17.87 -0.60 -3.67
CA TYR A 91 -19.08 0.19 -3.87
C TYR A 91 -18.75 1.68 -3.96
N SER A 92 -19.53 2.40 -4.77
CA SER A 92 -19.37 3.83 -5.09
C SER A 92 -20.70 4.57 -5.02
N ASN A 93 -20.66 5.90 -5.09
CA ASN A 93 -21.86 6.73 -5.32
C ASN A 93 -22.04 7.16 -6.79
N GLY A 94 -21.40 6.44 -7.72
CA GLY A 94 -21.63 6.49 -9.15
C GLY A 94 -21.86 5.08 -9.67
#